data_AF-X1CI50-F1
#
_entry.id   AF-X1CI50-F1
#
_cell.length_a   1.000
_cell.length_b   1.000
_cell.length_c   1.000
_cell.angle_alpha   90.00
_cell.angle_beta   90.00
_cell.angle_gamma   90.00
#
_symmetry.space_group_name_H-M   'P 1'
#
loop_
_entity.id
_entity.type
_entity.pdbx_description
1 polymer ?
#
loop_
_entity_poly.entity_id
_entity_poly.type
_entity_poly.pdbx_seq_one_letter_code
_entity_poly.pdbx_strand_id
1 'polypeptide(L)'
;GPGSATDNAIARYDGTTGKLLQNSGVTIDDSGNLNIAASAAYQQGGVGILSTSPTLYNTFVGEGAGQANTTGTENTFLGYQAGYLNTTNQGSTFVGYEAGYSSTVINSNSRILK
;
A
#
# COMPACT_ATOMS: atom_id res chain seq x y z
N GLY A 1 -10.85 11.21 -25.48
CA GLY A 1 -11.34 12.38 -24.73
C GLY A 1 -11.01 13.64 -25.49
N PRO A 2 -11.48 14.83 -25.06
CA PRO A 2 -11.18 16.10 -25.74
C PRO A 2 -9.67 16.37 -25.78
N GLY A 3 -9.22 17.15 -26.76
CA GLY A 3 -7.81 17.38 -27.11
C GLY A 3 -6.95 18.14 -26.09
N SER A 4 -7.38 18.22 -24.83
CA SER A 4 -6.70 18.95 -23.74
C SER A 4 -6.45 18.09 -22.49
N ALA A 5 -6.60 16.77 -22.58
CA ALA A 5 -6.40 15.89 -21.43
C ALA A 5 -4.89 15.75 -21.12
N THR A 6 -4.44 16.44 -20.07
CA THR A 6 -3.22 16.10 -19.31
C THR A 6 -3.65 15.30 -18.07
N ASP A 7 -2.75 14.49 -17.48
CA ASP A 7 -2.94 13.68 -16.26
C ASP A 7 -4.25 13.92 -15.49
N ASN A 8 -5.21 13.00 -15.61
CA ASN A 8 -6.53 13.21 -15.05
C ASN A 8 -6.55 12.81 -13.58
N ALA A 9 -6.77 13.77 -12.69
CA ALA A 9 -7.10 13.48 -11.30
C ALA A 9 -8.44 12.73 -11.23
N ILE A 10 -8.52 11.69 -10.41
CA ILE A 10 -9.81 11.03 -10.14
C ILE A 10 -10.70 12.05 -9.42
N ALA A 11 -11.86 12.38 -9.99
CA ALA A 11 -12.79 13.33 -9.40
C ALA A 11 -13.46 12.75 -8.15
N ARG A 12 -13.49 13.52 -7.06
CA ARG A 12 -14.21 13.14 -5.82
C ARG A 12 -15.56 13.85 -5.80
N TYR A 13 -16.64 13.09 -5.76
CA TYR A 13 -18.01 13.62 -5.72
C TYR A 13 -18.65 13.41 -4.34
N ASP A 14 -19.59 14.27 -4.00
CA ASP A 14 -20.51 14.09 -2.89
C ASP A 14 -21.48 12.94 -3.21
N GLY A 15 -21.49 11.89 -2.37
CA GLY A 15 -22.34 10.72 -2.58
C GLY A 15 -23.85 10.96 -2.41
N THR A 16 -24.24 12.11 -1.86
CA THR A 16 -25.64 12.54 -1.70
C THR A 16 -26.04 13.54 -2.77
N THR A 17 -25.19 14.53 -3.07
CA THR A 17 -25.53 15.64 -3.99
C THR A 17 -24.99 15.49 -5.41
N GLY A 18 -24.06 14.55 -5.64
CA GLY A 18 -23.42 14.32 -6.94
C GLY A 18 -22.50 15.44 -7.41
N LYS A 19 -22.25 16.46 -6.58
CA LYS A 19 -21.39 17.60 -6.91
C LYS A 19 -19.93 17.26 -6.74
N LEU A 20 -19.08 17.82 -7.59
CA LEU A 20 -17.62 17.74 -7.43
C LEU A 20 -17.22 18.42 -6.12
N LEU A 21 -16.53 17.68 -5.25
CA LEU A 21 -15.97 18.20 -4.01
C LEU A 21 -14.56 18.75 -4.25
N GLN A 22 -13.72 17.97 -4.91
CA GLN A 22 -12.34 18.32 -5.27
C GLN A 22 -11.75 17.26 -6.21
N ASN A 23 -10.61 17.58 -6.81
CA ASN A 23 -9.76 16.58 -7.46
C ASN A 23 -9.09 15.70 -6.38
N SER A 24 -8.94 14.40 -6.64
CA SER A 24 -8.10 13.54 -5.80
C SER A 24 -6.61 13.82 -6.05
N GLY A 25 -5.76 13.49 -5.07
CA GLY A 25 -4.31 13.50 -5.24
C GLY A 25 -3.77 12.27 -5.99
N VAL A 26 -4.65 11.51 -6.63
CA VAL A 26 -4.33 10.32 -7.42
C VAL A 26 -4.70 10.61 -8.88
N THR A 27 -3.75 10.50 -9.79
CA THR A 27 -3.95 10.73 -11.23
C THR A 27 -3.71 9.46 -12.03
N ILE A 28 -4.32 9.38 -13.22
CA ILE A 28 -3.96 8.41 -14.25
C ILE A 28 -3.32 9.21 -15.39
N ASP A 29 -2.06 8.91 -15.70
CA ASP A 29 -1.31 9.59 -16.77
C ASP A 29 -1.71 9.07 -18.17
N ASP A 30 -1.23 9.76 -19.21
CA ASP A 30 -1.49 9.39 -20.62
C ASP A 30 -0.87 8.05 -21.04
N SER A 31 0.05 7.55 -20.23
CA SER A 31 0.75 6.27 -20.38
C SER A 31 0.03 5.13 -19.62
N GLY A 32 -1.07 5.43 -18.92
CA GLY A 32 -1.88 4.47 -18.18
C GLY A 32 -1.34 4.13 -16.78
N ASN A 33 -0.36 4.89 -16.27
CA ASN A 33 0.15 4.69 -14.92
C ASN A 33 -0.75 5.38 -13.89
N LEU A 34 -0.94 4.71 -12.75
CA LEU A 34 -1.55 5.29 -11.56
C LEU A 34 -0.49 6.06 -10.77
N ASN A 35 -0.57 7.39 -10.76
CA ASN A 35 0.33 8.24 -9.98
C ASN A 35 -0.35 8.64 -8.67
N ILE A 36 0.28 8.25 -7.55
CA ILE A 36 -0.13 8.57 -6.19
C ILE A 36 1.00 9.42 -5.62
N ALA A 37 0.67 10.54 -4.95
CA ALA A 37 1.67 11.45 -4.39
C ALA A 37 2.82 10.68 -3.70
N ALA A 38 4.07 10.95 -4.12
CA ALA A 38 5.28 10.18 -3.80
C ALA A 38 5.57 9.98 -2.30
N SER A 39 4.83 10.66 -1.41
CA SER A 39 4.93 10.58 0.04
C SER A 39 3.77 9.81 0.71
N ALA A 40 2.83 9.24 -0.04
CA ALA A 40 1.67 8.55 0.49
C ALA A 40 1.68 7.07 0.12
N ALA A 41 1.70 6.19 1.13
CA ALA A 41 1.25 4.83 0.93
C ALA A 41 -0.21 4.86 0.45
N TYR A 42 -0.58 4.09 -0.58
CA TYR A 42 -1.99 3.92 -0.94
C TYR A 42 -2.68 3.21 0.22
N GLN A 43 -3.56 3.88 0.95
CA GLN A 43 -4.19 3.32 2.14
C GLN A 43 -5.65 2.92 1.89
N GLN A 44 -6.00 1.65 2.14
CA GLN A 44 -7.39 1.22 2.31
C GLN A 44 -7.63 1.03 3.81
N GLY A 45 -8.54 1.82 4.41
CA GLY A 45 -8.87 1.69 5.84
C GLY A 45 -7.69 1.92 6.80
N GLY A 46 -6.68 2.71 6.41
CA GLY A 46 -5.47 2.95 7.21
C GLY A 46 -4.34 1.94 6.98
N VAL A 47 -4.53 0.94 6.12
CA VAL A 47 -3.50 -0.05 5.76
C VAL A 47 -2.82 0.38 4.47
N GLY A 48 -1.50 0.58 4.50
CA GLY A 48 -0.70 0.93 3.31
C GLY A 48 -0.54 -0.26 2.36
N ILE A 49 -1.33 -0.32 1.29
CA ILE A 49 -1.35 -1.39 0.28
C ILE A 49 -0.15 -1.30 -0.68
N LEU A 50 0.35 -0.09 -0.94
CA LEU A 50 1.49 0.14 -1.81
C LEU A 50 2.28 1.36 -1.31
N SER A 51 3.52 1.14 -0.90
CA SER A 51 4.46 2.22 -0.53
C SER A 51 5.37 2.53 -1.71
N THR A 52 5.16 3.68 -2.35
CA THR A 52 6.07 4.21 -3.39
C THR A 52 7.23 5.02 -2.81
N SER A 53 7.36 5.08 -1.48
CA SER A 53 8.46 5.81 -0.82
C SER A 53 9.81 5.14 -1.11
N PRO A 54 10.78 5.86 -1.69
CA PRO A 54 12.09 5.33 -2.11
C PRO A 54 12.97 4.88 -0.93
N THR A 55 12.52 5.07 0.32
CA THR A 55 13.25 4.65 1.52
C THR A 55 12.62 3.47 2.25
N LEU A 56 11.42 3.03 1.85
CA LEU A 56 10.66 2.03 2.61
C LEU A 56 10.61 0.65 1.95
N TYR A 57 10.80 0.52 0.63
CA TYR A 57 10.88 -0.75 -0.13
C TYR A 57 9.98 -1.91 0.36
N ASN A 58 8.77 -1.64 0.85
CA ASN A 58 7.87 -2.67 1.37
C ASN A 58 6.63 -2.80 0.48
N THR A 59 6.14 -4.04 0.30
CA THR A 59 4.86 -4.35 -0.33
C THR A 59 3.95 -5.01 0.71
N PHE A 60 2.82 -4.40 1.06
CA PHE A 60 1.85 -5.00 2.00
C PHE A 60 0.50 -5.12 1.32
N VAL A 61 -0.12 -6.28 1.28
CA VAL A 61 -1.41 -6.49 0.60
C VAL A 61 -2.29 -7.39 1.46
N GLY A 62 -3.44 -6.88 1.90
CA GLY A 62 -4.36 -7.59 2.80
C GLY A 62 -4.67 -6.78 4.06
N GLU A 63 -5.86 -6.99 4.65
CA GLU A 63 -6.25 -6.29 5.88
C GLU A 63 -5.29 -6.65 7.02
N GLY A 64 -4.77 -5.64 7.72
CA GLY A 64 -3.78 -5.82 8.78
C GLY A 64 -2.36 -6.22 8.32
N ALA A 65 -2.09 -6.36 7.02
CA ALA A 65 -0.76 -6.73 6.55
C ALA A 65 0.28 -5.64 6.91
N GLY A 66 1.34 -6.02 7.62
CA GLY A 66 2.43 -5.11 8.01
C GLY A 66 2.02 -3.95 8.92
N GLN A 67 0.86 -4.01 9.59
CA GLN A 67 0.29 -2.87 10.32
C GLN A 67 1.22 -2.30 11.41
N ALA A 68 1.97 -3.14 12.11
CA ALA A 68 2.92 -2.69 13.13
C ALA A 68 4.31 -2.34 12.58
N ASN A 69 4.58 -2.44 11.27
CA ASN A 69 5.91 -2.17 10.72
C ASN A 69 6.23 -0.67 10.77
N THR A 70 7.21 -0.29 11.58
CA THR A 70 7.57 1.11 11.83
C THR A 70 8.86 1.53 11.14
N THR A 71 9.86 0.64 11.06
CA THR A 71 11.18 0.96 10.49
C THR A 71 11.76 -0.12 9.60
N GLY A 72 11.05 -1.23 9.41
CA GLY A 72 11.48 -2.32 8.54
C GLY A 72 11.40 -1.94 7.06
N THR A 73 12.34 -2.43 6.26
CA THR A 73 12.43 -2.17 4.81
C THR A 73 12.56 -3.47 4.02
N GLU A 74 12.31 -3.46 2.72
CA GLU A 74 12.55 -4.63 1.84
C GLU A 74 11.66 -5.85 2.16
N ASN A 75 10.47 -5.64 2.73
CA ASN A 75 9.54 -6.73 3.07
C ASN A 75 8.39 -6.87 2.08
N THR A 76 7.89 -8.10 1.89
CA THR A 76 6.68 -8.39 1.12
C THR A 76 5.69 -9.16 2.00
N PHE A 77 4.60 -8.54 2.46
CA PHE A 77 3.54 -9.20 3.24
C PHE A 77 2.24 -9.25 2.43
N LEU A 78 1.70 -10.44 2.21
CA LEU A 78 0.51 -10.68 1.40
C LEU A 78 -0.45 -11.62 2.15
N GLY A 79 -1.63 -11.14 2.57
CA GLY A 79 -2.65 -11.91 3.27
C GLY A 79 -3.25 -11.17 4.47
N TYR A 80 -4.40 -11.64 4.96
CA TYR A 80 -5.03 -11.13 6.19
C TYR A 80 -4.06 -11.28 7.37
N GLN A 81 -3.73 -10.17 8.01
CA GLN A 81 -2.82 -10.07 9.16
C GLN A 81 -1.41 -10.65 8.92
N ALA A 82 -0.96 -10.72 7.66
CA ALA A 82 0.40 -11.12 7.35
C ALA A 82 1.41 -10.10 7.93
N GLY A 83 2.32 -10.56 8.80
CA GLY A 83 3.30 -9.69 9.46
C GLY A 83 2.72 -8.62 10.38
N TYR A 84 1.50 -8.80 10.90
CA TYR A 84 0.73 -7.80 11.66
C TYR A 84 1.50 -7.12 12.81
N LEU A 85 2.25 -7.88 13.62
CA LEU A 85 3.00 -7.38 14.79
C LEU A 85 4.50 -7.17 14.55
N ASN A 86 4.98 -7.18 13.30
CA ASN A 86 6.41 -7.06 13.02
C ASN A 86 6.82 -5.59 12.84
N THR A 87 7.66 -5.08 13.74
CA THR A 87 7.99 -3.64 13.82
C THR A 87 9.24 -3.21 13.03
N THR A 88 10.27 -4.05 12.98
CA THR A 88 11.60 -3.67 12.42
C THR A 88 12.17 -4.70 11.45
N ASN A 89 11.32 -5.55 10.85
CA ASN A 89 11.77 -6.65 10.00
C ASN A 89 12.42 -6.13 8.70
N GLN A 90 13.44 -6.80 8.18
CA GLN A 90 14.08 -6.42 6.92
C GLN A 90 14.25 -7.65 6.00
N GLY A 91 13.91 -7.49 4.72
CA GLY A 91 14.13 -8.53 3.72
C GLY A 91 13.20 -9.76 3.84
N SER A 92 12.07 -9.67 4.54
CA SER A 92 11.18 -10.81 4.77
C SER A 92 10.01 -10.88 3.80
N THR A 93 9.65 -12.09 3.37
CA THR A 93 8.46 -12.36 2.55
C THR A 93 7.48 -13.24 3.31
N PHE A 94 6.28 -12.72 3.61
CA PHE A 94 5.19 -13.44 4.25
C PHE A 94 3.97 -13.50 3.33
N VAL A 95 3.49 -14.70 3.03
CA VAL A 95 2.33 -14.89 2.14
C VAL A 95 1.35 -15.86 2.81
N GLY A 96 0.09 -15.48 2.97
CA GLY A 96 -0.98 -16.29 3.56
C GLY A 96 -1.69 -15.63 4.74
N TYR A 97 -2.81 -16.22 5.16
CA TYR A 97 -3.54 -15.83 6.37
C TYR A 97 -2.62 -15.95 7.60
N GLU A 98 -2.45 -14.85 8.34
CA GLU A 98 -1.61 -14.72 9.55
C GLU A 98 -0.13 -15.14 9.35
N ALA A 99 0.36 -15.14 8.11
CA ALA A 99 1.74 -15.50 7.84
C ALA A 99 2.71 -14.53 8.55
N GLY A 100 3.52 -15.06 9.46
CA GLY A 100 4.47 -14.23 10.21
C GLY A 100 3.82 -13.24 11.18
N TYR A 101 2.57 -13.47 11.64
CA TYR A 101 1.78 -12.60 12.51
C TYR A 101 2.57 -11.92 13.65
N SER A 102 3.41 -12.68 14.37
CA SER A 102 4.36 -12.18 15.37
C SER A 102 5.68 -12.91 15.21
N SER A 103 6.49 -12.49 14.24
CA SER A 103 7.83 -13.05 14.00
C SER A 103 8.87 -12.04 14.46
N THR A 104 9.43 -12.27 15.64
CA THR A 104 10.49 -11.44 16.24
C THR A 104 11.69 -11.39 15.29
N VAL A 105 12.13 -10.17 14.94
CA VAL A 105 13.35 -9.81 14.17
C VAL A 105 14.02 -11.01 13.47
N ILE A 106 13.71 -11.21 12.19
CA ILE A 106 14.38 -12.22 11.39
C ILE A 106 14.82 -11.58 10.08
N ASN A 107 16.12 -11.35 9.96
CA ASN A 107 16.75 -11.01 8.70
C ASN A 107 16.51 -12.16 7.70
N SER A 108 15.81 -11.86 6.61
CA SER A 108 15.66 -12.74 5.44
C SER A 108 14.88 -14.05 5.65
N ASN A 109 13.61 -13.97 6.04
CA ASN A 109 12.73 -15.15 6.08
C ASN A 109 11.64 -15.14 5.00
N SER A 110 11.45 -16.29 4.36
CA SER A 110 10.28 -16.58 3.53
C SER A 110 9.33 -17.52 4.30
N ARG A 111 8.19 -17.03 4.78
CA ARG A 111 7.13 -17.90 5.36
C ARG A 111 5.87 -17.81 4.50
N ILE A 112 5.48 -18.95 3.93
CA ILE A 112 4.27 -19.08 3.14
C ILE A 112 3.32 -20.00 3.91
N LEU A 113 2.21 -19.46 4.40
CA LEU A 113 1.10 -20.21 4.98
C LEU A 113 0.04 -20.42 3.88
N LYS A 114 -0.54 -21.61 3.82
CA LYS A 114 -1.62 -21.94 2.88
C LYS A 114 -2.96 -21.47 3.42
#